data_AF-A0A7G9XNV2-F1
#
_entry.id   AF-A0A7G9XNV2-F1
#
_cell.length_a   1.000
_cell.length_b   1.000
_cell.length_c   1.000
_cell.angle_alpha   90.00
_cell.angle_beta   90.00
_cell.angle_gamma   90.00
#
_symmetry.space_group_name_H-M   'P 1'
#
loop_
_entity.id
_entity.type
_entity.pdbx_description
1 polymer ?
#
loop_
_entity_poly.entity_id
_entity_poly.type
_entity_poly.pdbx_seq_one_letter_code
_entity_poly.pdbx_strand_id
1 'polypeptide(L)' 'MTQKPEQLPAAIRVVGGDPTPEELAATTAVLQKALDELAGMHRRTQRTMTTWERERRGLRTPLERGGWSRWAR' A
#
# COMPACT_ATOMS: atom_id res chain seq x y z
N MET A 1 22.14 -5.62 -29.64
CA MET A 1 22.44 -4.39 -28.89
C MET A 1 22.12 -4.64 -27.43
N THR A 2 23.10 -5.03 -26.63
CA THR A 2 22.91 -5.35 -25.21
C THR A 2 22.96 -4.03 -24.44
N GLN A 3 21.82 -3.54 -23.95
CA GLN A 3 21.81 -2.33 -23.12
C GLN A 3 22.59 -2.62 -21.83
N LYS A 4 23.68 -1.88 -21.63
CA LYS A 4 24.37 -1.75 -20.35
C LYS A 4 23.34 -1.16 -19.37
N PRO A 5 23.12 -1.74 -18.18
CA PRO A 5 22.16 -1.15 -17.24
C PRO A 5 22.59 0.29 -16.99
N GLU A 6 21.72 1.25 -17.31
CA GLU A 6 21.92 2.64 -16.92
C GLU A 6 22.21 2.64 -15.43
N GLN A 7 23.41 3.07 -15.05
CA GLN A 7 23.74 3.34 -13.66
C GLN A 7 22.87 4.51 -13.22
N LEU A 8 21.69 4.17 -12.69
CA LEU A 8 20.87 5.09 -11.94
C LEU A 8 21.78 5.75 -10.89
N PRO A 9 21.71 7.08 -10.71
CA PRO A 9 22.47 7.74 -9.67
C PRO A 9 22.18 7.04 -8.34
N ALA A 10 23.24 6.70 -7.60
CA ALA A 10 23.10 6.03 -6.32
C ALA A 10 22.11 6.81 -5.44
N ALA A 11 21.03 6.15 -5.00
CA ALA A 11 19.96 6.78 -4.23
C ALA A 11 20.45 7.40 -2.90
N ILE A 12 21.64 6.99 -2.44
CA ILE A 12 22.24 7.40 -1.18
C ILE A 12 23.68 7.86 -1.48
N ARG A 13 24.03 9.06 -1.00
CA ARG A 13 25.38 9.63 -1.08
C ARG A 13 26.01 9.64 0.31
N VAL A 14 27.15 8.96 0.46
CA VAL A 14 27.96 9.01 1.69
C VAL A 14 28.76 10.30 1.69
N VAL A 15 28.65 11.09 2.76
CA VAL A 15 29.31 12.41 2.87
C VAL A 15 30.54 12.36 3.78
N GLY A 16 30.71 11.30 4.56
CA GLY A 16 31.87 11.07 5.42
C GLY A 16 31.96 9.63 5.91
N GLY A 17 33.18 9.22 6.31
CA GLY A 17 33.51 7.83 6.64
C GLY A 17 33.86 6.99 5.42
N ASP A 18 34.28 5.75 5.67
CA ASP A 18 34.54 4.73 4.64
C ASP A 18 33.76 3.46 5.01
N PRO A 19 32.42 3.46 4.84
CA PRO A 19 31.62 2.30 5.16
C PRO A 19 31.97 1.14 4.22
N THR A 20 32.06 -0.05 4.78
CA THR A 20 32.24 -1.25 3.98
C THR A 20 31.05 -1.45 3.02
N PRO A 21 31.26 -2.14 1.89
CA PRO A 21 30.18 -2.46 0.96
C PRO A 21 28.99 -3.14 1.65
N GLU A 22 29.27 -4.01 2.61
CA GLU A 22 28.28 -4.75 3.40
C GLU A 22 27.46 -3.82 4.29
N GLU A 23 28.09 -2.86 4.98
CA GLU A 23 27.39 -1.89 5.83
C GLU A 23 26.48 -0.96 5.01
N LEU A 24 26.94 -0.56 3.83
CA LEU A 24 26.15 0.27 2.93
C LEU A 24 24.93 -0.49 2.38
N ALA A 25 25.10 -1.77 2.06
CA ALA A 25 24.01 -2.65 1.65
C ALA A 25 23.00 -2.87 2.79
N ALA A 26 23.47 -3.14 4.01
CA ALA A 26 22.63 -3.32 5.19
C ALA A 26 21.81 -2.06 5.49
N THR A 27 22.45 -0.89 5.47
CA THR A 27 21.78 0.40 5.68
C THR A 27 20.73 0.67 4.60
N THR A 28 21.05 0.40 3.33
CA THR A 28 20.11 0.56 2.23
C THR A 28 18.88 -0.34 2.40
N ALA A 29 19.07 -1.59 2.81
CA ALA A 29 17.97 -2.53 3.05
C ALA A 29 17.06 -2.07 4.20
N VAL A 30 17.62 -1.57 5.29
CA VAL A 30 16.87 -1.02 6.43
C VAL A 30 16.06 0.21 6.00
N LEU A 31 16.66 1.14 5.26
CA LEU A 31 15.98 2.33 4.77
C LEU A 31 14.84 1.97 3.80
N GLN A 32 15.09 1.05 2.87
CA GLN A 32 14.07 0.58 1.94
C GLN A 32 12.88 -0.05 2.67
N LYS A 33 13.15 -0.87 3.70
CA LYS A 33 12.12 -1.48 4.53
C LYS A 33 11.28 -0.44 5.27
N ALA A 34 11.91 0.57 5.86
CA ALA A 34 11.20 1.65 6.54
C ALA A 34 10.30 2.44 5.58
N LEU A 35 10.76 2.71 4.35
CA LEU A 35 9.96 3.36 3.32
C LEU A 35 8.78 2.49 2.88
N ASP A 36 8.97 1.19 2.71
CA ASP A 36 7.90 0.25 2.36
C ASP A 36 6.82 0.17 3.45
N GLU A 37 7.22 0.20 4.72
CA GLU A 37 6.30 0.24 5.86
C GLU A 37 5.48 1.53 5.88
N LEU A 38 6.13 2.69 5.69
CA LEU A 38 5.47 3.98 5.60
C LEU A 38 4.47 4.02 4.43
N ALA A 39 4.88 3.53 3.25
CA ALA A 39 4.01 3.42 2.09
C ALA A 39 2.84 2.45 2.35
N GLY A 40 3.09 1.34 3.05
CA GLY A 40 2.07 0.39 3.49
C GLY A 40 1.03 1.02 4.43
N MET A 41 1.48 1.86 5.38
CA MET A 41 0.61 2.61 6.27
C MET A 41 -0.26 3.60 5.49
N HIS A 42 0.33 4.37 4.56
CA HIS A 42 -0.42 5.29 3.72
C HIS A 42 -1.47 4.57 2.85
N ARG A 43 -1.13 3.41 2.27
CA ARG A 43 -2.10 2.58 1.51
C ARG A 43 -3.27 2.10 2.36
N ARG A 44 -3.03 1.71 3.62
CA ARG A 44 -4.11 1.30 4.54
C ARG A 44 -5.05 2.46 4.86
N THR A 45 -4.51 3.65 5.10
CA THR A 45 -5.31 4.86 5.36
C THR A 45 -6.13 5.29 4.15
N GLN A 46 -5.62 5.08 2.93
CA GLN A 46 -6.32 5.46 1.68
C GLN A 46 -7.22 4.36 1.10
N ARG A 47 -7.48 3.26 1.83
CA ARG A 47 -8.35 2.21 1.31
C ARG A 47 -9.76 2.76 1.08
N THR A 48 -10.19 2.76 -0.18
CA THR A 48 -11.58 3.08 -0.54
C THR A 48 -12.50 1.99 0.00
N MET A 49 -13.64 2.39 0.58
CA MET A 49 -14.66 1.44 1.07
C MET A 49 -15.10 0.51 -0.06
N THR A 50 -15.17 -0.79 0.23
CA THR A 50 -15.66 -1.78 -0.74
C THR A 50 -17.15 -1.58 -1.00
N THR A 51 -17.64 -2.09 -2.12
CA THR A 51 -19.07 -2.14 -2.44
C THR A 51 -19.85 -2.83 -1.32
N TRP A 52 -19.35 -3.97 -0.82
CA TRP A 52 -19.91 -4.68 0.33
C TRP A 52 -20.02 -3.81 1.59
N GLU A 53 -18.94 -3.10 1.98
CA GLU A 53 -18.96 -2.23 3.16
C GLU A 53 -19.92 -1.04 3.00
N ARG A 54 -20.09 -0.55 1.78
CA ARG A 54 -21.02 0.54 1.44
C ARG A 54 -22.48 0.09 1.57
N GLU A 55 -22.79 -1.10 1.06
CA GLU A 55 -24.16 -1.66 1.00
C GLU A 55 -24.59 -2.36 2.30
N ARG A 56 -23.64 -2.80 3.14
CA ARG A 56 -23.91 -3.47 4.43
C ARG A 56 -24.82 -2.67 5.36
N ARG A 57 -24.91 -1.35 5.20
CA ARG A 57 -25.83 -0.50 5.98
C ARG A 57 -27.30 -0.81 5.72
N GLY A 58 -27.67 -1.13 4.48
CA GLY A 58 -29.05 -1.50 4.12
C GLY A 58 -29.44 -2.91 4.59
N LEU A 59 -28.46 -3.79 4.80
CA LEU A 59 -28.67 -5.18 5.23
C LEU A 59 -28.75 -5.35 6.75
N ARG A 60 -28.48 -4.29 7.52
CA ARG A 60 -28.51 -4.32 9.00
C ARG A 60 -29.75 -3.71 9.61
N THR A 61 -30.61 -3.10 8.80
CA THR A 61 -31.93 -2.69 9.24
C THR A 61 -32.84 -3.91 9.25
N PRO A 62 -33.66 -4.11 10.29
CA PRO A 62 -34.71 -5.11 10.26
C PRO A 62 -35.53 -4.98 8.97
N LEU A 63 -35.83 -6.11 8.33
CA LEU A 63 -36.68 -6.11 7.14
C LEU A 63 -38.09 -5.67 7.55
N GLU A 64 -38.54 -4.55 7.00
CA GLU A 64 -39.91 -4.09 7.16
C GLU A 64 -40.88 -5.15 6.61
N ARG A 65 -41.85 -5.58 7.43
CA ARG A 65 -42.86 -6.55 7.01
C ARG A 65 -43.62 -6.00 5.80
N GLY A 66 -43.60 -6.75 4.70
CA GLY A 66 -44.28 -6.39 3.45
C GLY A 66 -43.42 -5.66 2.41
N GLY A 67 -42.14 -5.37 2.70
CA GLY A 67 -41.22 -4.72 1.74
C GLY A 67 -40.92 -5.54 0.47
N TRP A 68 -41.20 -6.83 0.50
CA TRP A 68 -41.03 -7.80 -0.59
C TRP A 68 -42.23 -7.90 -1.54
N SER A 69 -43.35 -7.23 -1.24
CA SER A 69 -44.53 -7.24 -2.13
C SER A 69 -44.36 -6.38 -3.39
N ARG A 70 -43.31 -5.54 -3.46
CA ARG A 70 -43.08 -4.61 -4.59
C ARG A 70 -42.52 -5.24 -5.85
N TRP A 71 -41.80 -6.36 -5.75
CA TRP A 71 -41.26 -7.08 -6.91
C TRP A 71 -42.19 -8.17 -7.43
N ALA A 72 -43.29 -8.44 -6.71
CA ALA A 72 -44.28 -9.46 -7.05
C ALA A 72 -45.41 -8.93 -7.96
N ARG A 73 -45.19 -7.78 -8.63
CA ARG A 73 -46.13 -7.20 -9.61
C ARG A 73 -45.48 -7.15 -10.99
#